data_AF-A0A3N9UUL7-F1
#
_entry.id   AF-A0A3N9UUL7-F1
#
_cell.length_a   1.000
_cell.length_b   1.000
_cell.length_c   1.000
_cell.angle_alpha   90.00
_cell.angle_beta   90.00
_cell.angle_gamma   90.00
#
_symmetry.space_group_name_H-M   'P 1'
#
loop_
_entity.id
_entity.type
_entity.pdbx_description
1 polymer ?
#
loop_
_entity_poly.entity_id
_entity_poly.type
_entity_poly.pdbx_seq_one_letter_code
_entity_poly.pdbx_strand_id
1 'polypeptide(L)'
;MIVVQVRFFGGSHLFTRRLSPAIERALPAVTLPAGATIDDLLAALNIPGGDGRPLVSVNHFYRRDNTLLFDGDQVQLLKTVVGG
;
A
#
# COMPACT_ATOMS: atom_id res chain seq x y z
N MET A 1 12.67 1.67 12.13
CA MET A 1 12.24 1.13 10.83
C MET A 1 11.19 0.08 11.11
N ILE A 2 10.18 -0.03 10.26
CA ILE A 2 9.16 -1.08 10.27
C ILE A 2 9.17 -1.76 8.89
N VAL A 3 8.79 -3.03 8.84
CA VAL A 3 8.61 -3.81 7.62
C VAL A 3 7.16 -4.23 7.54
N VAL A 4 6.48 -3.81 6.46
CA VAL A 4 5.08 -4.18 6.19
C VAL A 4 4.99 -5.10 4.99
N GLN A 5 4.00 -5.98 4.98
CA GLN A 5 3.75 -6.93 3.90
C GLN A 5 2.65 -6.40 2.98
N VAL A 6 3.00 -6.03 1.76
CA VAL A 6 2.08 -5.44 0.79
C VAL A 6 1.59 -6.49 -0.21
N ARG A 7 0.28 -6.58 -0.38
CA ARG A 7 -0.38 -7.41 -1.40
C ARG A 7 -1.29 -6.58 -2.26
N PHE A 8 -1.31 -6.85 -3.56
CA PHE A 8 -2.12 -6.14 -4.54
C PHE A 8 -3.24 -7.02 -5.07
N PHE A 9 -4.46 -6.50 -5.11
CA PHE A 9 -5.64 -7.18 -5.65
C PHE A 9 -6.28 -6.35 -6.76
N GLY A 10 -6.76 -7.03 -7.82
CA GLY A 10 -7.33 -6.38 -9.01
C GLY A 10 -6.31 -6.02 -10.10
N GLY A 11 -5.11 -6.62 -10.06
CA GLY A 11 -4.03 -6.47 -11.04
C GLY A 11 -2.83 -5.70 -10.48
N SER A 12 -1.80 -6.42 -10.01
CA SER A 12 -0.57 -5.84 -9.43
C SER A 12 0.09 -4.80 -10.35
N HIS A 13 0.12 -5.06 -11.65
CA HIS A 13 0.65 -4.16 -12.68
C HIS A 13 0.02 -2.76 -12.68
N LEU A 14 -1.19 -2.58 -12.14
CA LEU A 14 -1.82 -1.26 -12.04
C LEU A 14 -1.18 -0.39 -10.95
N PHE A 15 -0.67 -1.03 -9.90
CA PHE A 15 -0.01 -0.37 -8.78
C PHE A 15 1.51 -0.34 -8.93
N THR A 16 2.08 -1.36 -9.58
CA THR A 16 3.54 -1.49 -9.70
C THR A 16 4.15 -0.76 -10.90
N ARG A 17 3.33 -0.29 -11.85
CA ARG A 17 3.77 0.38 -13.10
C ARG A 17 4.72 1.56 -12.91
N ARG A 18 4.66 2.23 -11.77
CA ARG A 18 5.45 3.43 -11.46
C ARG A 18 6.38 3.25 -10.26
N LEU A 19 6.58 2.01 -9.81
CA LEU A 19 7.49 1.72 -8.71
C LEU A 19 8.93 1.95 -9.14
N SER A 20 9.76 2.35 -8.17
CA SER A 20 11.20 2.28 -8.38
C SER A 20 11.65 0.82 -8.43
N PRO A 21 12.68 0.47 -9.23
CA PRO A 21 13.18 -0.90 -9.31
C PRO A 21 13.65 -1.48 -7.96
N ALA A 22 14.08 -0.61 -7.03
CA ALA A 22 14.47 -1.02 -5.69
C ALA A 22 13.28 -1.51 -4.86
N ILE A 23 12.13 -0.82 -4.95
CA ILE A 23 10.92 -1.18 -4.23
C ILE A 23 10.26 -2.41 -4.87
N GLU A 24 10.25 -2.47 -6.20
CA GLU A 24 9.69 -3.63 -6.92
C GLU A 24 10.38 -4.95 -6.51
N ARG A 25 11.71 -4.93 -6.33
CA ARG A 25 12.48 -6.09 -5.85
C ARG A 25 12.28 -6.40 -4.37
N ALA A 26 11.92 -5.40 -3.56
CA ALA A 26 11.67 -5.59 -2.14
C ALA A 26 10.30 -6.22 -1.87
N LEU A 27 9.35 -6.05 -2.80
CA LEU A 27 8.01 -6.61 -2.67
C LEU A 27 8.04 -8.14 -2.47
N PRO A 28 7.16 -8.68 -1.60
CA PRO A 28 6.05 -7.98 -0.93
C PRO A 28 6.45 -7.17 0.32
N ALA A 29 7.71 -7.21 0.76
CA ALA A 29 8.15 -6.52 1.97
C ALA A 29 8.57 -5.06 1.68
N VAL A 30 7.94 -4.10 2.34
CA VAL A 30 8.28 -2.68 2.20
C VAL A 30 8.78 -2.14 3.53
N THR A 31 10.00 -1.58 3.52
CA THR A 31 10.61 -0.96 4.69
C THR A 31 10.24 0.51 4.76
N LEU A 32 9.71 0.94 5.90
CA LEU A 32 9.29 2.31 6.18
C LEU A 32 9.92 2.83 7.48
N PRO A 33 10.02 4.15 7.68
CA PRO A 33 10.41 4.71 8.96
C PRO A 33 9.41 4.33 10.07
N ALA A 34 9.88 4.28 11.32
CA ALA A 34 8.96 4.04 12.44
C ALA A 34 7.99 5.21 12.57
N GLY A 35 6.70 4.92 12.79
CA GLY A 35 5.63 5.92 12.78
C GLY A 35 5.14 6.29 11.38
N ALA A 36 5.54 5.55 10.34
CA ALA A 36 4.97 5.72 9.01
C ALA A 36 3.47 5.38 8.99
N THR A 37 2.76 6.03 8.09
CA THR A 37 1.32 5.91 7.92
C THR A 37 0.95 5.23 6.60
N ILE A 38 -0.35 4.99 6.37
CA ILE A 38 -0.84 4.48 5.08
C ILE A 38 -0.44 5.43 3.95
N ASP A 39 -0.56 6.74 4.14
CA ASP A 39 -0.23 7.71 3.10
C ASP A 39 1.26 7.69 2.76
N ASP A 40 2.14 7.48 3.75
CA ASP A 40 3.58 7.31 3.52
C ASP A 40 3.88 6.04 2.73
N LEU A 41 3.17 4.94 3.02
CA LEU A 41 3.29 3.70 2.25
C LEU A 41 2.82 3.90 0.80
N LEU A 42 1.69 4.57 0.59
CA LEU A 42 1.17 4.84 -0.76
C LEU A 42 2.14 5.75 -1.54
N ALA A 43 2.70 6.76 -0.89
CA ALA A 43 3.72 7.63 -1.47
C ALA A 43 4.99 6.85 -1.84
N ALA A 44 5.47 5.96 -0.97
CA ALA A 44 6.60 5.08 -1.26
C ALA A 44 6.32 4.16 -2.45
N LEU A 45 5.08 3.68 -2.58
CA LEU A 45 4.62 2.88 -3.72
C LEU A 45 4.27 3.72 -4.97
N ASN A 46 4.46 5.04 -4.92
CA ASN A 46 4.09 5.97 -6.00
C ASN A 46 2.60 5.85 -6.42
N ILE A 47 1.74 5.59 -5.44
CA ILE A 47 0.28 5.48 -5.61
C ILE A 47 -0.36 6.81 -5.17
N PRO A 48 -1.18 7.45 -6.02
CA PRO A 48 -1.82 8.71 -5.66
C PRO A 48 -2.85 8.53 -4.53
N GLY A 49 -2.86 9.46 -3.57
CA GLY A 49 -3.77 9.45 -2.41
C GLY A 49 -5.12 10.15 -2.63
N GLY A 50 -5.35 10.74 -3.81
CA GLY A 50 -6.58 11.48 -4.16
C GLY A 50 -7.59 10.65 -4.96
N ASP A 51 -8.16 11.22 -6.02
CA ASP A 51 -9.08 10.52 -6.92
C ASP A 51 -8.37 9.32 -7.58
N GLY A 52 -8.76 8.11 -7.17
CA GLY A 52 -8.08 6.87 -7.56
C GLY A 52 -7.29 6.18 -6.46
N ARG A 53 -7.34 6.69 -5.21
CA ARG A 53 -6.81 5.98 -4.03
C ARG A 53 -7.41 4.58 -3.96
N PRO A 54 -6.58 3.52 -3.85
CA PRO A 54 -7.08 2.17 -3.65
C PRO A 54 -7.76 2.04 -2.29
N LEU A 55 -8.68 1.09 -2.20
CA LEU A 55 -9.13 0.62 -0.89
C LEU A 55 -7.95 -0.06 -0.20
N VAL A 56 -7.68 0.36 1.03
CA VAL A 56 -6.60 -0.19 1.86
C VAL A 56 -7.21 -1.03 2.97
N SER A 57 -6.70 -2.26 3.11
CA SER A 57 -6.95 -3.07 4.30
C SER A 57 -5.65 -3.30 5.04
N VAL A 58 -5.67 -3.10 6.36
CA VAL A 58 -4.55 -3.38 7.27
C VAL A 58 -5.00 -4.48 8.22
N ASN A 59 -4.28 -5.60 8.26
CA ASN A 59 -4.59 -6.77 9.08
C ASN A 59 -6.06 -7.23 8.96
N HIS A 60 -6.58 -7.28 7.73
CA HIS A 60 -7.97 -7.64 7.38
C HIS A 60 -9.06 -6.63 7.75
N PHE A 61 -8.70 -5.44 8.24
CA PHE A 61 -9.64 -4.35 8.50
C PHE A 61 -9.51 -3.26 7.44
N TYR A 62 -10.62 -2.86 6.83
CA TYR A 62 -10.62 -1.73 5.90
C TYR A 62 -10.30 -0.43 6.63
N ARG A 63 -9.40 0.36 6.04
CA ARG A 63 -8.99 1.67 6.54
C ARG A 63 -9.26 2.70 5.46
N ARG A 64 -10.17 3.63 5.77
CA ARG A 64 -10.38 4.85 4.96
C ARG A 64 -9.48 5.98 5.40
N ASP A 65 -9.17 6.02 6.70
CA ASP A 65 -8.37 7.08 7.30
C ASP A 65 -6.88 6.79 7.22
N ASN A 66 -6.07 7.85 7.28
CA ASN A 66 -4.63 7.71 7.41
C ASN A 66 -4.29 7.20 8.81
N THR A 67 -3.86 5.94 8.91
CA THR A 67 -3.50 5.31 10.18
C THR A 67 -2.03 4.96 10.22
N LEU A 68 -1.50 4.82 11.44
CA LEU A 68 -0.13 4.36 11.67
C LEU A 68 0.01 2.90 11.28
N LEU A 69 1.15 2.57 10.70
CA LEU A 69 1.56 1.22 10.41
C LEU A 69 2.57 0.74 11.45
N PHE A 70 2.49 -0.54 11.76
CA PHE A 70 3.38 -1.21 12.69
C PHE A 70 4.18 -2.30 11.97
N ASP A 71 5.29 -2.69 12.58
CA ASP A 71 6.13 -3.76 12.05
C ASP A 71 5.34 -5.08 11.97
N GLY A 72 5.43 -5.76 10.83
CA GLY A 72 4.70 -6.99 10.55
C GLY A 72 3.27 -6.79 10.03
N ASP A 73 2.77 -5.56 9.90
CA ASP A 73 1.43 -5.30 9.38
C ASP A 73 1.26 -5.86 7.96
N GLN A 74 0.10 -6.46 7.72
CA GLN A 74 -0.31 -6.92 6.40
C GLN A 74 -1.21 -5.89 5.74
N VAL A 75 -0.69 -5.26 4.69
CA VAL A 75 -1.42 -4.25 3.92
C VAL A 75 -1.88 -4.85 2.59
N GLN A 76 -3.17 -4.74 2.33
CA GLN A 76 -3.77 -5.14 1.07
C GLN A 76 -4.28 -3.89 0.35
N LEU A 77 -3.85 -3.73 -0.90
CA LEU A 77 -4.29 -2.65 -1.77
C LEU A 77 -5.23 -3.23 -2.82
N LEU A 78 -6.48 -2.79 -2.78
CA LEU A 78 -7.53 -3.24 -3.67
C LEU A 78 -7.91 -2.10 -4.61
N LYS A 79 -7.94 -2.40 -5.91
CA LYS A 79 -8.46 -1.44 -6.89
C LYS A 79 -9.93 -1.15 -6.59
N THR A 80 -10.26 0.12 -6.43
CA THR A 80 -11.65 0.58 -6.40
C THR A 80 -12.26 0.29 -7.78
N VAL A 81 -13.08 -0.75 -7.88
CA VAL A 81 -13.84 -1.05 -9.09
C VAL A 81 -15.17 -0.29 -9.01
N VAL A 82 -15.35 0.71 -9.87
CA VAL A 82 -16.67 1.27 -10.17
C VAL A 82 -17.39 0.27 -11.08
N GLY A 83 -18.02 -0.72 -10.47
CA GLY A 83 -18.93 -1.65 -11.15
C GLY A 83 -20.36 -1.32 -10.77
N GLY A 84 -21.14 -0.83 -11.73
CA GLY A 84 -22.55 -0.44 -11.59
C GLY A 84 -22.95 0.52 -12.69
#